data_AF-A0A328RZ36-F1
#
_entry.id   AF-A0A328RZ36-F1
#
_cell.length_a   1.000
_cell.length_b   1.000
_cell.length_c   1.000
_cell.angle_alpha   90.00
_cell.angle_beta   90.00
_cell.angle_gamma   90.00
#
_symmetry.space_group_name_H-M   'P 1'
#
loop_
_entity.id
_entity.type
_entity.pdbx_description
1 polymer ?
#
loop_
_entity_poly.entity_id
_entity_poly.type
_entity_poly.pdbx_seq_one_letter_code
_entity_poly.pdbx_strand_id
1 'polypeptide(L)'
;MANFDKELCDLLRARFPFINITTYEEERLVNELTRIVTTPELIHTPRKVFVWKSSEGFRNNEGIIEEDTFDKHSALKYIREYNQPAVFVLLDFHIFCEKCNGGVDNNIVRSLKDLMPNLKQSMQPKNVIFVSPTFNSPDDLKKDVTVLDFELPQQEDIERVLNEIIDANAGGNL
;
A
#
# COMPACT_ATOMS: atom_id res chain seq x y z
N MET A 1 -18.01 -7.78 -8.51
CA MET A 1 -16.82 -7.56 -7.67
C MET A 1 -15.72 -8.44 -8.20
N ALA A 2 -14.58 -7.85 -8.55
CA ALA A 2 -13.38 -8.62 -8.86
C ALA A 2 -13.00 -9.49 -7.65
N ASN A 3 -12.34 -10.63 -7.89
CA ASN A 3 -11.89 -11.53 -6.82
C ASN A 3 -10.95 -10.79 -5.84
N PHE A 4 -10.04 -9.98 -6.40
CA PHE A 4 -9.14 -9.09 -5.66
C PHE A 4 -9.86 -8.16 -4.65
N ASP A 5 -10.92 -7.45 -5.07
CA ASP A 5 -11.64 -6.51 -4.21
C ASP A 5 -12.15 -7.18 -2.94
N LYS A 6 -12.71 -8.37 -3.10
CA LYS A 6 -13.28 -9.14 -2.00
C LYS A 6 -12.19 -9.60 -1.04
N GLU A 7 -11.12 -10.19 -1.57
CA GLU A 7 -9.98 -10.66 -0.76
C GLU A 7 -9.32 -9.52 0.01
N LEU A 8 -9.05 -8.39 -0.66
CA LEU A 8 -8.51 -7.21 -0.01
C LEU A 8 -9.45 -6.71 1.11
N CYS A 9 -10.75 -6.59 0.83
CA CYS A 9 -11.71 -6.16 1.84
C CYS A 9 -11.73 -7.10 3.05
N ASP A 10 -11.66 -8.41 2.83
CA ASP A 10 -11.64 -9.41 3.89
C ASP A 10 -10.36 -9.27 4.74
N LEU A 11 -9.19 -9.07 4.13
CA LEU A 11 -7.93 -8.83 4.84
C LEU A 11 -7.95 -7.52 5.65
N LEU A 12 -8.46 -6.44 5.08
CA LEU A 12 -8.59 -5.15 5.75
C LEU A 12 -9.55 -5.22 6.94
N ARG A 13 -10.68 -5.94 6.79
CA ARG A 13 -11.68 -6.15 7.84
C ARG A 13 -11.14 -7.05 8.96
N ALA A 14 -10.39 -8.08 8.61
CA ALA A 14 -9.73 -8.98 9.57
C ALA A 14 -8.47 -8.37 10.22
N ARG A 15 -8.14 -7.10 9.91
CA ARG A 15 -7.03 -6.34 10.50
C ARG A 15 -5.67 -7.01 10.31
N PHE A 16 -5.44 -7.61 9.14
CA PHE A 16 -4.12 -8.10 8.78
C PHE A 16 -3.16 -6.90 8.66
N PRO A 17 -2.19 -6.75 9.57
CA PRO A 17 -1.41 -5.52 9.67
C PRO A 17 -0.52 -5.29 8.45
N PHE A 18 0.06 -6.38 7.91
CA PHE A 18 0.96 -6.37 6.78
C PHE A 18 0.39 -7.19 5.64
N ILE A 19 0.19 -6.53 4.51
CA ILE A 19 -0.24 -7.14 3.26
C ILE A 19 0.85 -6.84 2.23
N ASN A 20 1.30 -7.82 1.48
CA ASN A 20 2.18 -7.61 0.35
C ASN A 20 1.42 -7.88 -0.95
N ILE A 21 1.51 -6.94 -1.88
CA ILE A 21 0.94 -7.05 -3.21
C ILE A 21 2.06 -6.99 -4.22
N THR A 22 2.20 -8.05 -5.01
CA THR A 22 3.22 -8.13 -6.05
C THR A 22 2.66 -7.69 -7.38
N THR A 23 3.13 -6.55 -7.89
CA THR A 23 2.67 -5.98 -9.17
C THR A 23 3.70 -4.99 -9.73
N TYR A 24 3.68 -4.84 -11.05
CA TYR A 24 4.40 -3.77 -11.77
C TYR A 24 3.52 -2.53 -12.02
N GLU A 25 2.21 -2.63 -11.76
CA GLU A 25 1.22 -1.58 -12.05
C GLU A 25 0.89 -0.78 -10.78
N GLU A 26 1.88 -0.03 -10.27
CA GLU A 26 1.76 0.72 -9.01
C GLU A 26 0.59 1.71 -9.01
N GLU A 27 0.46 2.50 -10.07
CA GLU A 27 -0.57 3.54 -10.19
C GLU A 27 -1.98 2.93 -10.20
N ARG A 28 -2.18 1.87 -10.99
CA ARG A 28 -3.46 1.15 -11.05
C ARG A 28 -3.80 0.56 -9.68
N LEU A 29 -2.82 -0.07 -9.01
CA LEU A 29 -3.04 -0.63 -7.68
C LEU A 29 -3.41 0.46 -6.68
N VAL A 30 -2.68 1.58 -6.65
CA VAL A 30 -2.96 2.70 -5.73
C VAL A 30 -4.37 3.26 -5.95
N ASN A 31 -4.79 3.40 -7.21
CA ASN A 31 -6.13 3.87 -7.56
C ASN A 31 -7.22 2.88 -7.07
N GLU A 32 -7.02 1.58 -7.29
CA GLU A 32 -7.94 0.55 -6.82
C GLU A 32 -7.99 0.46 -5.28
N LEU A 33 -6.83 0.50 -4.61
CA LEU A 33 -6.74 0.56 -3.16
C LEU A 33 -7.51 1.76 -2.62
N THR A 34 -7.31 2.94 -3.22
CA THR A 34 -7.97 4.17 -2.81
C THR A 34 -9.48 4.08 -2.99
N ARG A 35 -9.96 3.57 -4.13
CA ARG A 35 -11.38 3.31 -4.36
C ARG A 35 -11.95 2.39 -3.29
N ILE A 36 -11.31 1.26 -3.01
CA ILE A 36 -11.81 0.25 -2.07
C ILE A 36 -11.89 0.82 -0.65
N VAL A 37 -10.86 1.54 -0.20
CA VAL A 37 -10.78 1.99 1.20
C VAL A 37 -11.52 3.30 1.49
N THR A 38 -11.97 4.00 0.44
CA THR A 38 -12.82 5.19 0.59
C THR A 38 -14.30 4.86 0.41
N THR A 39 -14.64 3.71 -0.18
CA THR A 39 -16.03 3.27 -0.40
C THR A 39 -16.62 2.64 0.87
N PRO A 40 -17.60 3.28 1.55
CA PRO A 40 -18.16 2.78 2.81
C PRO A 40 -18.89 1.44 2.69
N GLU A 41 -19.43 1.13 1.52
CA GLU A 41 -20.12 -0.13 1.23
C GLU A 41 -19.15 -1.33 1.21
N LEU A 42 -17.87 -1.07 0.90
CA LEU A 42 -16.82 -2.08 0.81
C LEU A 42 -16.13 -2.28 2.16
N ILE A 43 -15.85 -1.17 2.84
CA ILE A 43 -15.26 -1.16 4.17
C ILE A 43 -16.08 -0.31 5.14
N HIS A 44 -16.49 -0.91 6.26
CA HIS A 44 -17.34 -0.27 7.28
C HIS A 44 -16.72 1.01 7.87
N THR A 45 -15.41 1.17 7.76
CA THR A 45 -14.68 2.34 8.27
C THR A 45 -13.77 2.84 7.15
N PRO A 46 -14.16 3.92 6.45
CA PRO A 46 -13.31 4.57 5.45
C PRO A 46 -11.95 4.94 6.05
N ARG A 47 -10.90 4.85 5.26
CA ARG A 47 -9.51 5.06 5.72
C ARG A 47 -8.79 6.04 4.83
N LYS A 48 -7.92 6.85 5.43
CA LYS A 48 -7.01 7.70 4.67
C LYS A 48 -5.92 6.85 4.02
N VAL A 49 -5.60 7.15 2.78
CA VAL A 49 -4.51 6.50 2.05
C VAL A 49 -3.29 7.39 2.08
N PHE A 50 -2.16 6.79 2.44
CA PHE A 50 -0.85 7.41 2.37
C PHE A 50 0.06 6.54 1.49
N VAL A 51 0.61 7.12 0.43
CA VAL A 51 1.55 6.45 -0.45
C VAL A 51 2.94 6.96 -0.13
N TRP A 52 3.84 6.07 0.25
CA TRP A 52 5.23 6.39 0.51
C TRP A 52 6.09 6.03 -0.68
N LYS A 53 6.90 6.99 -1.12
CA LYS A 53 7.99 6.78 -2.06
C LYS A 53 9.29 7.22 -1.43
N SER A 54 10.37 6.49 -1.69
CA SER A 54 11.71 6.85 -1.22
C SER A 54 12.16 8.24 -1.68
N SER A 55 11.65 8.72 -2.81
CA SER A 55 11.96 10.03 -3.38
C SER A 55 11.11 11.18 -2.82
N GLU A 56 9.90 10.91 -2.34
CA GLU A 56 8.90 11.95 -2.00
C GLU A 56 8.41 11.89 -0.54
N GLY A 57 8.69 10.81 0.19
CA GLY A 57 8.07 10.55 1.49
C GLY A 57 6.61 10.11 1.34
N PHE A 58 5.82 10.28 2.41
CA PHE A 58 4.38 10.01 2.41
C PHE A 58 3.62 11.12 1.70
N ARG A 59 2.78 10.74 0.76
CA ARG A 59 1.76 11.59 0.14
C ARG A 59 0.38 11.06 0.47
N ASN A 60 -0.51 11.92 0.95
CA ASN A 60 -1.90 11.54 1.21
C ASN A 60 -2.75 11.59 -0.09
N ASN A 61 -3.97 11.08 -0.04
CA ASN A 61 -4.89 11.10 -1.19
C ASN A 61 -5.32 12.52 -1.63
N GLU A 62 -5.05 13.55 -0.83
CA GLU A 62 -5.30 14.96 -1.16
C GLU A 62 -4.08 15.61 -1.86
N GLY A 63 -3.02 14.84 -2.10
CA GLY A 63 -1.78 15.31 -2.72
C GLY A 63 -0.81 16.02 -1.77
N ILE A 64 -1.14 16.09 -0.48
CA ILE A 64 -0.29 16.72 0.54
C ILE A 64 0.84 15.76 0.89
N ILE A 65 2.07 16.27 0.80
CA ILE A 65 3.27 15.55 1.21
C ILE A 65 3.49 15.80 2.70
N GLU A 66 3.66 14.73 3.46
CA GLU A 66 4.00 14.79 4.88
C GLU A 66 5.50 15.06 5.01
N GLU A 67 5.84 16.22 5.58
CA GLU A 67 7.22 16.63 5.82
C GLU A 67 7.97 15.62 6.71
N ASP A 68 9.29 15.55 6.56
CA ASP A 68 10.19 14.70 7.35
C ASP A 68 9.97 13.18 7.24
N THR A 69 9.20 12.70 6.26
CA THR A 69 8.95 11.26 6.06
C THR A 69 9.85 10.60 5.01
N PHE A 70 10.85 11.30 4.49
CA PHE A 70 11.77 10.80 3.46
C PHE A 70 12.67 9.65 3.94
N ASP A 71 13.14 9.68 5.19
CA ASP A 71 13.89 8.55 5.75
C ASP A 71 12.94 7.44 6.17
N LYS A 72 13.34 6.19 5.87
CA LYS A 72 12.62 4.97 6.26
C LYS A 72 12.27 4.90 7.74
N HIS A 73 13.13 5.34 8.66
CA HIS A 73 12.81 5.31 10.09
C HIS A 73 11.77 6.36 10.45
N SER A 74 11.84 7.55 9.84
CA SER A 74 10.83 8.58 10.03
C SER A 74 9.48 8.13 9.46
N ALA A 75 9.45 7.45 8.32
CA ALA A 75 8.24 6.87 7.76
C ALA A 75 7.61 5.83 8.72
N LEU A 76 8.41 4.90 9.25
CA LEU A 76 7.92 3.91 10.22
C LEU A 76 7.44 4.58 11.53
N LYS A 77 8.11 5.65 11.97
CA LYS A 77 7.68 6.45 13.11
C LYS A 77 6.33 7.12 12.85
N TYR A 78 6.13 7.71 11.67
CA TYR A 78 4.86 8.30 11.27
C TYR A 78 3.71 7.30 11.34
N ILE A 79 3.89 6.08 10.80
CA ILE A 79 2.89 5.00 10.87
C ILE A 79 2.51 4.67 12.33
N ARG A 80 3.51 4.67 13.22
CA ARG A 80 3.34 4.36 14.65
C ARG A 80 2.51 5.43 15.37
N GLU A 81 2.82 6.69 15.11
CA GLU A 81 2.24 7.85 15.80
C GLU A 81 0.87 8.23 15.23
N TYR A 82 0.58 7.84 13.99
CA TYR A 82 -0.71 8.07 13.36
C TYR A 82 -1.85 7.39 14.12
N ASN A 83 -2.89 8.16 14.46
CA ASN A 83 -3.95 7.75 15.38
C ASN A 83 -5.35 7.70 14.75
N GLN A 84 -5.47 7.83 13.42
CA GLN A 84 -6.72 7.71 12.68
C GLN A 84 -6.75 6.42 11.82
N PRO A 85 -7.91 6.00 11.29
CA PRO A 85 -7.98 4.90 10.33
C PRO A 85 -7.19 5.23 9.06
N ALA A 86 -6.19 4.40 8.74
CA ALA A 86 -5.33 4.62 7.59
C ALA A 86 -4.83 3.34 6.92
N VAL A 87 -4.51 3.47 5.65
CA VAL A 87 -3.76 2.49 4.87
C VAL A 87 -2.50 3.15 4.36
N PHE A 88 -1.35 2.58 4.73
CA PHE A 88 -0.04 3.04 4.31
C PHE A 88 0.47 2.12 3.20
N VAL A 89 0.61 2.66 2.00
CA VAL A 89 1.14 1.95 0.83
C VAL A 89 2.63 2.29 0.73
N LEU A 90 3.50 1.30 0.92
CA LEU A 90 4.94 1.48 0.84
C LEU A 90 5.44 0.89 -0.48
N LEU A 91 5.83 1.75 -1.41
CA LEU A 91 6.37 1.34 -2.71
C LEU A 91 7.85 0.99 -2.56
N ASP A 92 8.24 -0.18 -3.09
CA ASP A 92 9.61 -0.69 -3.12
C ASP A 92 10.34 -0.74 -1.75
N PHE A 93 9.58 -0.88 -0.67
CA PHE A 93 10.18 -0.85 0.67
C PHE A 93 11.11 -2.05 0.97
N HIS A 94 10.97 -3.14 0.20
CA HIS A 94 11.80 -4.33 0.31
C HIS A 94 13.31 -4.01 0.13
N ILE A 95 13.65 -3.01 -0.68
CA ILE A 95 15.04 -2.56 -0.91
C ILE A 95 15.71 -2.15 0.40
N PHE A 96 14.95 -1.56 1.34
CA PHE A 96 15.49 -1.14 2.64
C PHE A 96 15.62 -2.27 3.65
N CYS A 97 15.01 -3.42 3.38
CA CYS A 97 15.22 -4.62 4.18
C CYS A 97 16.50 -5.34 3.77
N GLU A 98 17.05 -5.06 2.58
CA GLU A 98 18.29 -5.62 2.09
C GLU A 98 19.47 -4.65 2.34
N LYS A 99 20.59 -5.19 2.79
CA LYS A 99 21.86 -4.46 2.91
C LYS A 99 22.63 -4.56 1.60
N CYS A 100 23.48 -3.57 1.32
CA CYS A 100 24.36 -3.54 0.14
C CYS A 100 25.28 -4.76 -0.01
N ASN A 101 25.46 -5.57 1.05
CA ASN A 101 26.28 -6.78 1.07
C ASN A 101 25.46 -8.08 0.99
N GLY A 102 24.17 -8.02 0.62
CA GLY A 102 23.30 -9.18 0.50
C GLY A 102 22.78 -9.74 1.84
N GLY A 103 22.99 -9.01 2.94
CA GLY A 103 22.40 -9.33 4.25
C GLY A 103 21.06 -8.62 4.48
N VAL A 104 20.36 -8.94 5.56
CA VAL A 104 19.12 -8.24 5.96
C VAL A 104 19.42 -7.10 6.93
N ASP A 105 18.76 -5.96 6.78
CA ASP A 105 18.77 -4.88 7.79
C ASP A 105 17.88 -5.22 8.97
N ASN A 106 18.50 -5.85 9.97
CA ASN A 106 17.85 -6.24 11.22
C ASN A 106 17.20 -5.05 11.96
N ASN A 107 17.68 -3.81 11.79
CA ASN A 107 17.07 -2.65 12.45
C ASN A 107 15.69 -2.32 11.85
N ILE A 108 15.59 -2.36 10.51
CA ILE A 108 14.32 -2.14 9.81
C ILE A 108 13.36 -3.31 10.05
N VAL A 109 13.83 -4.55 9.95
CA VAL A 109 13.00 -5.73 10.26
C VAL A 109 12.49 -5.69 11.70
N ARG A 110 13.33 -5.33 12.67
CA ARG A 110 12.90 -5.21 14.06
C ARG A 110 11.90 -4.06 14.24
N SER A 111 12.11 -2.93 13.58
CA SER A 111 11.18 -1.80 13.62
C SER A 111 9.80 -2.18 13.07
N LEU A 112 9.74 -2.92 11.95
CA LEU A 112 8.50 -3.47 11.41
C LEU A 112 7.82 -4.44 12.39
N LYS A 113 8.58 -5.35 13.02
CA LYS A 113 8.05 -6.25 14.05
C LYS A 113 7.48 -5.47 15.24
N ASP A 114 8.14 -4.40 15.66
CA ASP A 114 7.70 -3.56 16.77
C ASP A 114 6.49 -2.68 16.41
N LEU A 115 6.20 -2.48 15.11
CA LEU A 115 4.95 -1.87 14.65
C LEU A 115 3.75 -2.81 14.74
N MET A 116 3.97 -4.13 14.68
CA MET A 116 2.85 -5.08 14.62
C MET A 116 1.87 -4.98 15.80
N PRO A 117 2.31 -4.89 17.07
CA PRO A 117 1.39 -4.70 18.18
C PRO A 117 0.60 -3.40 18.04
N ASN A 118 1.25 -2.32 17.59
CA ASN A 118 0.59 -1.03 17.37
C ASN A 118 -0.51 -1.13 16.30
N LEU A 119 -0.26 -1.85 15.20
CA LEU A 119 -1.26 -2.05 14.14
C LEU A 119 -2.41 -2.98 14.58
N LYS A 120 -2.10 -4.07 15.29
CA LYS A 120 -3.11 -5.06 15.75
C LYS A 120 -3.98 -4.54 16.91
N GLN A 121 -3.39 -3.79 17.84
CA GLN A 121 -4.05 -3.34 19.08
C GLN A 121 -4.58 -1.91 19.00
N SER A 122 -4.30 -1.16 17.93
CA SER A 122 -4.85 0.18 17.73
C SER A 122 -6.38 0.15 17.75
N MET A 123 -6.99 1.13 18.44
CA MET A 123 -8.43 1.33 18.41
C MET A 123 -8.92 1.68 17.00
N GLN A 124 -8.09 2.40 16.24
CA GLN A 124 -8.36 2.75 14.84
C GLN A 124 -7.68 1.75 13.90
N PRO A 125 -8.39 1.21 12.90
CA PRO A 125 -7.86 0.15 12.08
C PRO A 125 -6.82 0.70 11.08
N LYS A 126 -5.58 0.22 11.21
CA LYS A 126 -4.45 0.61 10.36
C LYS A 126 -3.90 -0.61 9.62
N ASN A 127 -3.57 -0.45 8.34
CA ASN A 127 -2.87 -1.47 7.56
C ASN A 127 -1.66 -0.86 6.87
N VAL A 128 -0.62 -1.66 6.70
CA VAL A 128 0.52 -1.35 5.85
C VAL A 128 0.51 -2.34 4.69
N ILE A 129 0.51 -1.81 3.47
CA ILE A 129 0.54 -2.56 2.22
C ILE A 129 1.90 -2.32 1.59
N PHE A 130 2.67 -3.38 1.44
CA PHE A 130 3.92 -3.38 0.67
C PHE A 130 3.58 -3.64 -0.80
N VAL A 131 4.13 -2.81 -1.67
CA VAL A 131 3.99 -2.99 -3.13
C VAL A 131 5.39 -3.12 -3.69
N SER A 132 5.61 -4.20 -4.44
CA SER A 132 6.88 -4.43 -5.11
C SER A 132 6.71 -5.37 -6.31
N PRO A 133 7.51 -5.22 -7.36
CA PRO A 133 7.48 -6.14 -8.50
C PRO A 133 7.99 -7.55 -8.15
N THR A 134 8.87 -7.63 -7.16
CA THR A 134 9.44 -8.88 -6.65
C THR A 134 9.52 -8.82 -5.13
N PHE A 135 8.89 -9.78 -4.44
CA PHE A 135 8.86 -9.75 -2.99
C PHE A 135 9.80 -10.80 -2.35
N ASN A 136 10.97 -10.34 -1.92
CA ASN A 136 11.87 -11.10 -1.05
C ASN A 136 11.70 -10.64 0.41
N SER A 137 10.60 -11.03 1.06
CA SER A 137 10.48 -10.79 2.51
C SER A 137 11.56 -11.56 3.26
N PRO A 138 12.24 -10.94 4.24
CA PRO A 138 13.04 -11.68 5.20
C PRO A 138 12.23 -12.82 5.83
N ASP A 139 12.83 -14.00 6.03
CA ASP A 139 12.15 -15.18 6.62
C ASP A 139 11.43 -14.85 7.93
N ASP A 140 12.02 -13.91 8.67
CA ASP A 140 11.56 -13.33 9.90
C ASP A 140 10.21 -12.61 9.83
N LEU A 141 9.79 -12.12 8.66
CA LEU A 141 8.53 -11.42 8.41
C LEU A 141 7.52 -12.27 7.61
N LYS A 142 7.95 -13.39 7.02
CA LYS A 142 7.09 -14.23 6.16
C LYS A 142 5.83 -14.74 6.84
N LYS A 143 5.86 -14.98 8.16
CA LYS A 143 4.67 -15.44 8.91
C LYS A 143 3.68 -14.32 9.24
N ASP A 144 4.14 -13.08 9.19
CA ASP A 144 3.40 -11.90 9.64
C ASP A 144 2.85 -11.07 8.47
N VAL A 145 3.39 -11.30 7.26
CA VAL A 145 2.97 -10.65 6.01
C VAL A 145 2.05 -11.59 5.24
N THR A 146 0.86 -11.12 4.88
CA THR A 146 -0.05 -11.85 3.99
C THR A 146 0.20 -11.44 2.55
N VAL A 147 0.42 -12.40 1.65
CA VAL A 147 0.58 -12.13 0.22
C VAL A 147 -0.80 -12.11 -0.43
N LEU A 148 -1.06 -11.08 -1.24
CA LEU A 148 -2.27 -10.92 -2.03
C LEU A 148 -1.85 -10.67 -3.48
N ASP A 149 -2.38 -11.46 -4.40
CA ASP A 149 -2.06 -11.34 -5.82
C ASP A 149 -2.94 -10.26 -6.47
N PHE A 150 -2.33 -9.39 -7.26
CA PHE A 150 -3.06 -8.38 -8.04
C PHE A 150 -3.34 -8.91 -9.44
N GLU A 151 -4.57 -9.35 -9.67
CA GLU A 151 -4.99 -9.90 -10.95
C GLU A 151 -4.97 -8.84 -12.07
N LEU A 152 -4.69 -9.31 -13.30
CA LEU A 152 -4.77 -8.48 -14.50
C LEU A 152 -6.18 -7.89 -14.66
N PRO A 153 -6.30 -6.67 -15.23
CA PRO A 153 -7.60 -6.03 -15.39
C PRO A 153 -8.50 -6.89 -16.28
N GLN A 154 -9.79 -6.92 -15.95
CA GLN A 154 -10.77 -7.60 -16.80
C GLN A 154 -10.98 -6.78 -18.09
N GLN A 155 -11.48 -7.42 -19.14
CA GLN A 155 -11.65 -6.81 -20.46
C GLN A 155 -12.40 -5.46 -20.41
N GLU A 156 -13.38 -5.33 -19.51
CA GLU A 156 -14.18 -4.13 -19.30
C GLU A 156 -13.37 -2.93 -18.76
N ASP A 157 -12.37 -3.18 -17.90
CA ASP A 157 -11.48 -2.13 -17.41
C ASP A 157 -10.51 -1.65 -18.49
N ILE A 158 -10.07 -2.57 -19.37
CA ILE A 158 -9.20 -2.25 -20.52
C ILE A 158 -9.94 -1.34 -21.50
N GLU A 159 -11.22 -1.62 -21.76
CA GLU A 159 -12.07 -0.76 -22.61
C GLU A 159 -12.25 0.64 -22.01
N ARG A 160 -12.42 0.75 -20.68
CA ARG A 160 -12.52 2.06 -20.01
C ARG A 160 -11.23 2.88 -20.19
N VAL A 161 -10.06 2.28 -19.96
CA VAL A 161 -8.77 2.96 -20.12
C VAL A 161 -8.54 3.36 -21.58
N LEU A 162 -8.87 2.49 -22.54
CA LEU A 162 -8.80 2.81 -23.97
C LEU A 162 -9.67 4.02 -24.32
N ASN A 163 -10.89 4.08 -23.81
CA ASN A 163 -11.79 5.21 -24.05
C ASN A 163 -11.27 6.50 -23.41
N GLU A 164 -10.73 6.47 -22.19
CA GLU A 164 -10.09 7.63 -21.56
C GLU A 164 -8.90 8.16 -22.39
N ILE A 165 -8.08 7.26 -22.95
CA ILE A 165 -6.96 7.64 -23.83
C ILE A 165 -7.48 8.25 -25.15
N ILE A 166 -8.55 7.70 -25.72
CA ILE A 166 -9.17 8.22 -26.94
C ILE A 166 -9.73 9.63 -26.70
N ASP A 167 -10.45 9.83 -25.60
CA ASP A 167 -11.05 11.12 -25.24
C ASP A 167 -9.98 12.19 -24.94
N ALA A 168 -8.91 11.81 -24.23
CA ALA A 168 -7.77 12.70 -23.96
C ALA A 168 -7.06 13.15 -25.25
N ASN A 169 -6.98 12.28 -26.27
CA ASN A 169 -6.38 12.61 -27.56
C ASN A 169 -7.34 13.32 -28.52
N ALA A 170 -8.65 13.09 -28.40
CA ALA A 170 -9.67 13.78 -29.19
C ALA A 170 -9.75 15.28 -28.86
N GLY A 171 -9.40 15.68 -27.64
CA GLY A 171 -9.31 17.07 -27.21
C GLY A 171 -8.08 17.85 -27.71
N GLY A 172 -7.10 17.19 -28.34
CA GLY A 172 -5.84 17.81 -28.80
C GLY A 172 -5.86 18.36 -30.23
N ASN A 173 -7.02 18.38 -30.90
CA ASN A 173 -7.14 18.72 -32.32
C ASN A 173 -8.17 19.83 -32.62
N LEU A 174 -8.19 20.88 -31.79
CA LEU A 174 -8.91 22.14 -32.03
C LEU A 174 -8.04 23.36 -31.71
#